data_AF-U6L809-F1
#
_entry.id   AF-U6L809-F1
#
_cell.length_a   1.000
_cell.length_b   1.000
_cell.length_c   1.000
_cell.angle_alpha   90.00
_cell.angle_beta   90.00
_cell.angle_gamma   90.00
#
_symmetry.space_group_name_H-M   'P 1'
#
loop_
_entity.id
_entity.type
_entity.pdbx_description
1 polymer ?
#
loop_
_entity_poly.entity_id
_entity_poly.type
_entity_poly.pdbx_seq_one_letter_code
_entity_poly.pdbx_strand_id
1 'polypeptide(L)'
;FFSLDKIRRRRGHHLEQPLHNADSGKEVNIDYRDAFGNVMTAKDAFRRISWHFHGKFPSLRKQEKKLKKLELERRLQENLMESLPTLKALQRVQEGEGTAHLVLTGGSLDA
;
A
#
# COMPACT_ATOMS: atom_id res chain seq x y z
N PHE A 1 -4.53 14.15 8.67
CA PHE A 1 -4.17 12.73 8.89
C PHE A 1 -4.31 11.97 7.58
N PHE A 2 -3.24 11.34 7.10
CA PHE A 2 -3.22 10.62 5.82
C PHE A 2 -3.94 9.27 5.95
N SER A 3 -5.02 9.08 5.20
CA SER A 3 -5.80 7.84 5.18
C SER A 3 -5.45 6.98 3.97
N LEU A 4 -4.91 5.78 4.21
CA LEU A 4 -4.61 4.80 3.16
C LEU A 4 -5.85 4.15 2.54
N ASP A 5 -7.03 4.41 3.10
CA ASP A 5 -8.29 3.79 2.67
C ASP A 5 -8.67 4.18 1.24
N LYS A 6 -8.34 5.42 0.83
CA LYS A 6 -8.58 5.89 -0.54
C LYS A 6 -7.78 5.08 -1.57
N ILE A 7 -6.52 4.75 -1.27
CA ILE A 7 -5.65 3.98 -2.18
C ILE A 7 -6.12 2.54 -2.29
N ARG A 8 -6.40 1.91 -1.15
CA ARG A 8 -6.86 0.52 -1.10
C ARG A 8 -8.13 0.30 -1.93
N ARG A 9 -9.07 1.26 -1.89
CA ARG A 9 -10.26 1.25 -2.74
C ARG A 9 -9.92 1.41 -4.23
N ARG A 10 -9.02 2.33 -4.61
CA ARG A 10 -8.63 2.52 -6.01
C ARG A 10 -7.93 1.32 -6.64
N ARG A 11 -7.14 0.55 -5.87
CA ARG A 11 -6.43 -0.63 -6.39
C ARG A 11 -7.34 -1.80 -6.76
N GLY A 12 -8.62 -1.77 -6.40
CA GLY A 12 -9.62 -2.78 -6.82
C GLY A 12 -9.42 -4.19 -6.26
N HIS A 13 -8.34 -4.47 -5.54
CA HIS A 13 -8.07 -5.78 -4.98
C HIS A 13 -8.97 -6.03 -3.75
N HIS A 14 -10.02 -6.84 -3.91
CA HIS A 14 -11.08 -7.02 -2.92
C HIS A 14 -10.56 -7.37 -1.50
N LEU A 15 -9.48 -8.17 -1.38
CA LEU A 15 -8.94 -8.57 -0.07
C LEU A 15 -8.20 -7.43 0.68
N GLU A 16 -7.88 -6.34 -0.01
CA GLU A 16 -7.17 -5.20 0.56
C GLU A 16 -8.12 -4.03 0.85
N GLN A 17 -9.43 -4.18 0.60
CA GLN A 17 -10.40 -3.14 0.91
C GLN A 17 -10.50 -2.97 2.45
N PRO A 18 -10.51 -1.73 2.94
CA PRO A 18 -10.76 -1.49 4.36
C PRO A 18 -12.13 -2.05 4.71
N LEU A 19 -12.22 -2.72 5.85
CA LEU A 19 -13.50 -3.25 6.32
C LEU A 19 -14.28 -2.11 6.97
N HIS A 20 -14.93 -1.28 6.15
CA HIS A 20 -15.98 -0.39 6.61
C HIS A 20 -17.26 -1.22 6.71
N ASN A 21 -17.84 -1.34 7.90
CA ASN A 21 -19.17 -1.92 8.02
C ASN A 21 -20.15 -0.94 7.39
N ALA A 22 -20.73 -1.32 6.25
CA ALA A 22 -21.65 -0.46 5.53
C ALA A 22 -22.86 -0.15 6.41
N ASP A 23 -23.14 1.15 6.53
CA ASP A 23 -24.28 1.69 7.23
C ASP A 23 -25.56 1.03 6.71
N SER A 24 -26.14 0.21 7.58
CA SER A 24 -27.38 -0.53 7.37
C SER A 24 -28.28 -0.32 8.57
N GLY A 25 -28.49 0.95 8.94
CA GLY A 25 -29.52 1.35 9.91
C GLY A 25 -29.27 0.89 11.34
N LYS A 26 -28.02 0.62 11.72
CA LYS A 26 -27.64 0.22 13.08
C LYS A 26 -26.92 1.37 13.78
N GLU A 27 -27.30 1.68 15.02
CA GLU A 27 -26.74 2.78 15.81
C GLU A 27 -25.24 2.61 16.16
N VAL A 28 -24.69 1.40 16.05
CA VAL A 28 -23.32 1.09 16.46
C VAL A 28 -22.51 0.46 15.33
N ASN A 29 -21.41 1.13 14.96
CA ASN A 29 -20.44 0.67 13.97
C ASN A 29 -19.12 0.26 14.66
N ILE A 30 -18.60 -0.92 14.31
CA ILE A 30 -17.35 -1.45 14.89
C ILE A 30 -16.24 -1.40 13.84
N ASP A 31 -15.33 -0.45 13.98
CA ASP A 31 -14.16 -0.32 13.09
C ASP A 31 -12.87 -0.74 13.81
N TYR A 32 -12.06 -1.56 13.14
CA TYR A 32 -10.71 -1.86 13.61
C TYR A 32 -9.73 -0.85 13.03
N ARG A 33 -9.03 -0.11 13.89
CA ARG A 33 -8.06 0.92 13.48
C ARG A 33 -6.63 0.55 13.81
N ASP A 34 -5.71 0.89 12.92
CA ASP A 34 -4.26 0.78 13.15
C ASP A 34 -3.73 1.93 14.02
N ALA A 35 -2.43 1.89 14.34
CA ALA A 35 -1.76 2.93 15.14
C ALA A 35 -1.74 4.31 14.46
N PHE A 36 -2.01 4.37 13.16
CA PHE A 36 -2.03 5.58 12.36
C PHE A 36 -3.47 6.08 12.08
N GLY A 37 -4.47 5.41 12.66
CA GLY A 37 -5.89 5.76 12.54
C GLY A 37 -6.59 5.26 11.27
N ASN A 38 -5.92 4.47 10.43
CA ASN A 38 -6.52 3.88 9.23
C ASN A 38 -7.41 2.69 9.59
N VAL A 39 -8.48 2.49 8.82
CA VAL A 39 -9.31 1.30 8.96
C VAL A 39 -8.53 0.08 8.44
N MET A 40 -8.42 -0.93 9.29
CA MET A 40 -7.74 -2.17 8.97
C MET A 40 -8.57 -2.97 7.95
N THR A 41 -7.90 -3.72 7.09
CA THR A 41 -8.58 -4.71 6.25
C THR A 41 -9.08 -5.86 7.13
N ALA A 42 -10.11 -6.60 6.70
CA ALA A 42 -10.64 -7.73 7.47
C ALA A 42 -9.55 -8.74 7.85
N LYS A 43 -8.63 -9.00 6.90
CA LYS A 43 -7.48 -9.88 7.08
C LYS A 43 -6.49 -9.37 8.12
N ASP A 44 -6.26 -8.07 8.17
CA ASP A 44 -5.35 -7.45 9.13
C ASP A 44 -5.97 -7.36 10.52
N ALA A 45 -7.27 -7.04 10.61
CA ALA A 45 -8.03 -7.04 11.85
C ALA A 45 -8.03 -8.44 12.48
N PHE A 46 -8.40 -9.47 11.72
CA PHE A 46 -8.37 -10.86 12.18
C PHE A 46 -6.98 -11.26 12.67
N ARG A 47 -5.92 -10.99 11.89
CA ARG A 47 -4.54 -11.31 12.29
C ARG A 47 -4.14 -10.65 13.61
N ARG A 48 -4.51 -9.39 13.82
CA ARG A 48 -4.20 -8.66 15.06
C ARG A 48 -4.88 -9.32 16.26
N ILE A 49 -6.17 -9.67 16.12
CA ILE A 49 -6.92 -10.38 17.16
C ILE A 49 -6.28 -11.74 17.42
N SER A 50 -5.97 -12.52 16.38
CA SER A 50 -5.33 -13.84 16.53
C SER A 50 -3.96 -13.76 17.22
N TRP A 51 -3.12 -12.77 16.89
CA TRP A 51 -1.83 -12.59 17.56
C TRP A 51 -2.00 -12.27 19.04
N HIS A 52 -2.95 -11.42 19.38
CA HIS A 52 -3.23 -11.08 20.78
C HIS A 52 -3.81 -12.27 21.54
N PHE A 53 -4.73 -13.02 20.91
CA PHE A 53 -5.34 -14.21 21.48
C PHE A 53 -4.34 -15.34 21.73
N HIS A 54 -3.46 -15.63 20.76
CA HIS A 54 -2.48 -16.71 20.89
C HIS A 54 -1.15 -16.26 21.52
N GLY A 55 -0.93 -14.97 21.75
CA GLY A 55 0.34 -14.40 22.24
C GLY A 55 1.52 -14.55 21.27
N LYS A 56 1.29 -15.01 20.04
CA LYS A 56 2.32 -15.28 19.03
C LYS A 56 2.38 -14.17 18.00
N PHE A 57 3.29 -13.23 18.21
CA PHE A 57 3.49 -12.09 17.32
C PHE A 57 4.39 -12.43 16.13
N PRO A 58 4.27 -11.70 15.01
CA PRO A 58 5.18 -11.85 13.89
C PRO A 58 6.61 -11.44 14.28
N SER A 59 7.61 -12.07 13.66
CA SER A 59 9.02 -11.72 13.91
C SER A 59 9.35 -10.28 13.53
N LEU A 60 10.42 -9.73 14.13
CA LEU A 60 10.89 -8.36 13.89
C LEU A 60 11.04 -8.06 12.39
N ARG A 61 11.69 -8.96 11.63
CA ARG A 61 11.85 -8.84 10.18
C ARG A 61 10.51 -8.71 9.43
N LYS A 62 9.46 -9.42 9.85
CA LYS A 62 8.12 -9.31 9.24
C LYS A 62 7.46 -7.98 9.58
N GLN A 63 7.65 -7.50 10.81
CA GLN A 63 7.15 -6.19 11.24
C GLN A 63 7.83 -5.06 10.46
N GLU A 64 9.15 -5.08 10.35
CA GLU A 64 9.94 -4.13 9.57
C GLU A 64 9.55 -4.12 8.09
N LYS A 65 9.38 -5.31 7.47
CA LYS A 65 8.92 -5.39 6.07
C LYS A 65 7.54 -4.76 5.91
N LYS A 66 6.64 -4.96 6.87
CA LYS A 66 5.29 -4.34 6.84
C LYS A 66 5.38 -2.82 6.97
N LEU A 67 6.21 -2.31 7.88
CA LEU A 67 6.44 -0.87 8.06
C LEU A 67 7.04 -0.23 6.79
N LYS A 68 8.05 -0.86 6.19
CA LYS A 68 8.65 -0.39 4.92
C LYS A 68 7.63 -0.34 3.78
N LYS A 69 6.76 -1.34 3.67
CA LYS A 69 5.66 -1.32 2.67
C LYS A 69 4.72 -0.15 2.90
N LEU A 70 4.34 0.09 4.16
CA LEU A 70 3.44 1.20 4.52
C LEU A 70 4.06 2.56 4.19
N GLU A 71 5.34 2.74 4.52
CA GLU A 71 6.07 3.96 4.23
C GLU A 71 6.24 4.19 2.73
N LEU A 72 6.55 3.13 1.96
CA LEU A 72 6.61 3.23 0.51
C LEU A 72 5.24 3.62 -0.09
N GLU A 73 4.15 3.01 0.37
CA GLU A 73 2.79 3.37 -0.06
C GLU A 73 2.47 4.84 0.26
N ARG A 74 2.93 5.35 1.41
CA ARG A 74 2.80 6.77 1.79
C ARG A 74 3.58 7.68 0.82
N ARG A 75 4.84 7.36 0.55
CA ARG A 75 5.70 8.16 -0.35
C ARG A 75 5.19 8.17 -1.79
N LEU A 76 4.69 7.03 -2.28
CA LEU A 76 4.07 6.91 -3.60
C LEU A 76 2.84 7.81 -3.74
N GLN A 77 2.10 8.03 -2.66
CA GLN A 77 0.96 8.94 -2.64
C GLN A 77 1.39 10.41 -2.68
N GLU A 78 2.45 10.75 -1.95
CA GLU A 78 2.95 12.13 -1.87
C GLU A 78 3.56 12.55 -3.22
N ASN A 79 4.49 11.75 -3.76
CA ASN A 79 5.16 12.03 -5.02
C ASN A 79 5.53 10.73 -5.74
N LEU A 80 4.78 10.36 -6.79
CA LEU A 80 5.06 9.17 -7.58
C LEU A 80 6.45 9.22 -8.24
N MET A 81 6.81 10.37 -8.84
CA MET A 81 8.07 10.49 -9.57
C MET A 81 9.31 10.44 -8.68
N GLU A 82 9.22 10.99 -7.47
CA GLU A 82 10.37 11.04 -6.55
C GLU A 82 10.51 9.78 -5.70
N SER A 83 9.41 9.09 -5.42
CA SER A 83 9.39 7.92 -4.54
C SER A 83 9.97 6.65 -5.18
N LEU A 84 10.02 6.58 -6.51
CA LEU A 84 10.59 5.46 -7.24
C LEU A 84 11.95 5.84 -7.84
N PRO A 85 13.07 5.25 -7.37
CA PRO A 85 14.39 5.60 -7.87
C PRO A 85 14.55 5.27 -9.35
N THR A 86 13.89 4.21 -9.82
CA THR A 86 13.85 3.82 -11.23
C THR A 86 13.15 4.88 -12.09
N LEU A 87 12.00 5.37 -11.64
CA LEU A 87 11.22 6.38 -12.36
C LEU A 87 12.02 7.69 -12.48
N LYS A 88 12.68 8.13 -11.40
CA LYS A 88 13.58 9.29 -11.41
C LYS A 88 14.76 9.12 -12.37
N ALA A 89 15.32 7.91 -12.48
CA ALA A 89 16.39 7.63 -13.43
C ALA A 89 15.88 7.71 -14.88
N LEU A 90 14.70 7.13 -15.17
CA LEU A 90 14.09 7.18 -16.50
C LEU A 90 13.77 8.60 -16.93
N GLN A 91 13.25 9.44 -16.04
CA GLN A 91 12.97 10.84 -16.33
C GLN A 91 14.23 11.60 -16.80
N ARG A 92 15.38 11.37 -16.14
CA ARG A 92 16.64 12.03 -16.52
C ARG A 92 17.12 11.62 -17.91
N VAL A 93 16.95 10.35 -18.26
CA VAL A 93 17.30 9.85 -19.61
C VAL A 93 16.38 10.50 -20.65
N GLN A 94 15.07 10.56 -20.36
CA GLN A 94 14.09 11.20 -21.22
C GLN A 94 14.40 12.70 -21.47
N GLU A 95 14.78 13.42 -20.41
CA GLU A 95 15.18 14.83 -20.49
C GLU A 95 16.48 15.03 -21.30
N GLY A 96 17.43 14.09 -21.20
CA GLY A 96 18.68 14.12 -21.96
C GLY A 96 18.51 13.81 -23.45
N GLU A 97 17.63 12.88 -23.81
CA GLU A 97 17.35 12.52 -25.21
C GLU A 97 16.37 13.48 -25.89
N GLY A 98 15.60 14.26 -25.12
CA GLY A 98 14.56 15.15 -25.65
C GLY A 98 13.38 14.40 -26.27
N THR A 99 13.23 13.11 -25.99
CA THR A 99 12.19 12.24 -26.54
C THR A 99 10.97 12.22 -25.64
N ALA A 100 9.77 12.18 -26.24
CA ALA A 100 8.52 12.08 -25.47
C ALA A 100 8.30 10.68 -24.87
N HIS A 101 9.07 9.68 -25.29
CA HIS A 101 8.91 8.28 -24.93
C HIS A 101 10.26 7.59 -24.77
N LEU A 102 10.30 6.57 -23.91
CA LEU A 102 11.44 5.68 -23.72
C LEU A 102 11.02 4.25 -24.02
N VAL A 103 11.81 3.53 -24.81
CA VAL A 103 11.60 2.10 -25.07
C VAL A 103 12.40 1.31 -24.05
N LEU A 104 11.70 0.64 -23.12
CA LEU A 104 12.32 -0.23 -22.14
C LEU A 104 12.51 -1.62 -22.74
N THR A 105 13.72 -1.92 -23.21
CA THR A 105 14.11 -3.28 -23.64
C THR A 105 14.39 -4.15 -22.41
N GLY A 106 13.34 -4.81 -21.91
CA GLY A 106 13.37 -5.58 -20.65
C GLY A 106 12.90 -7.04 -20.76
N GLY A 107 12.83 -7.59 -21.97
CA GLY A 107 12.53 -9.00 -22.24
C GLY A 107 13.05 -9.34 -23.63
N SER A 108 13.68 -10.52 -23.77
CA SER A 108 14.26 -11.03 -25.02
C SER A 108 13.40 -10.67 -26.24
N LEU A 109 14.00 -9.93 -27.17
CA LEU A 109 13.61 -9.85 -28.57
C LEU A 109 14.49 -10.84 -29.34
N ASP A 110 14.44 -12.12 -28.97
CA ASP A 110 14.97 -13.19 -29.79
C ASP A 110 13.80 -13.95 -30.42
N ALA A 111 13.72 -13.81 -31.74
CA ALA A 111 12.82 -14.39 -32.75
C ALA A 111 11.48 -13.67 -32.99
#